data_AF-A0A932P161-F1
#
_entry.id   AF-A0A932P161-F1
#
_cell.length_a   1.000
_cell.length_b   1.000
_cell.length_c   1.000
_cell.angle_alpha   90.00
_cell.angle_beta   90.00
_cell.angle_gamma   90.00
#
_symmetry.space_group_name_H-M   'P 1'
#
loop_
_entity.id
_entity.type
_entity.pdbx_description
1 polymer ?
#
loop_
_entity_poly.entity_id
_entity_poly.type
_entity_poly.pdbx_seq_one_letter_code
_entity_poly.pdbx_strand_id
1 'polypeptide(L)' 'MMMRLSNMGGGMSLSDEILDELEGEALVVLEHPDRYAGMTVSMARNALEMIARLRGLRHGGLLAQST' A
#
# COMPACT_ATOMS: atom_id res chain seq x y z
N MET A 1 -20.15 -8.24 -18.38
CA MET A 1 -19.60 -7.10 -17.63
C MET A 1 -18.07 -7.23 -17.69
N MET A 2 -17.42 -6.49 -18.58
CA MET A 2 -16.01 -6.69 -18.93
C MET A 2 -15.18 -5.60 -18.24
N MET A 3 -14.42 -5.97 -17.21
CA MET A 3 -13.44 -5.07 -16.57
C MET A 3 -12.30 -4.84 -17.55
N ARG A 4 -12.23 -3.62 -18.11
CA ARG A 4 -11.09 -3.19 -18.90
C ARG A 4 -9.91 -2.94 -17.97
N LEU A 5 -8.89 -3.79 -18.06
CA LEU A 5 -7.53 -3.44 -17.67
C LEU A 5 -7.04 -2.31 -18.60
N SER A 6 -7.11 -1.08 -18.12
CA SER A 6 -6.40 0.04 -18.75
C SER A 6 -5.04 0.19 -18.09
N ASN A 7 -4.05 -0.48 -18.68
CA ASN A 7 -2.63 -0.24 -18.44
C ASN A 7 -2.22 0.99 -19.29
N MET A 8 -2.26 2.20 -18.70
CA MET A 8 -1.81 3.45 -19.32
C MET A 8 -0.73 4.09 -18.44
N GLY A 9 0.39 4.49 -19.06
CA GLY A 9 1.64 4.94 -18.43
C GLY A 9 1.58 6.29 -17.73
N GLY A 10 0.84 6.37 -16.63
CA GLY A 10 0.96 7.39 -15.59
C GLY A 10 0.94 6.64 -14.26
N GLY A 11 1.86 6.96 -13.34
CA GLY A 11 2.09 6.20 -12.11
C GLY A 11 0.78 5.72 -11.49
N MET A 12 0.61 4.40 -11.41
CA MET A 12 -0.53 3.77 -10.74
C MET A 12 -0.49 4.21 -9.28
N SER A 13 -1.11 5.34 -8.98
CA SER A 13 -1.48 5.69 -7.63
C SER A 13 -2.52 4.65 -7.25
N LEU A 14 -2.10 3.62 -6.52
CA LEU A 14 -3.01 2.81 -5.73
C LEU A 14 -3.91 3.79 -4.97
N SER A 15 -5.22 3.61 -5.09
CA SER A 15 -6.18 4.43 -4.36
C SER A 15 -5.91 4.29 -2.86
N ASP A 16 -6.11 5.37 -2.09
CA ASP A 16 -5.90 5.34 -0.64
C ASP A 16 -6.70 4.23 0.04
N GLU A 17 -7.91 3.95 -0.44
CA GLU A 17 -8.76 2.84 0.02
C GLU A 17 -8.08 1.47 -0.12
N ILE A 18 -7.36 1.22 -1.22
CA ILE A 18 -6.61 -0.04 -1.43
C ILE A 18 -5.41 -0.10 -0.49
N LEU A 19 -4.74 1.03 -0.26
CA LEU A 19 -3.61 1.10 0.67
C LEU A 19 -4.07 0.88 2.12
N ASP A 20 -5.25 1.39 2.49
CA ASP A 20 -5.85 1.20 3.82
C ASP A 20 -6.23 -0.27 4.04
N GLU A 21 -6.84 -0.92 3.04
CA GLU A 21 -7.18 -2.35 3.11
C GLU A 21 -5.92 -3.22 3.27
N LEU A 22 -4.90 -2.99 2.43
CA LEU A 22 -3.63 -3.72 2.50
C LEU A 22 -2.88 -3.48 3.82
N GLU A 23 -2.93 -2.27 4.36
CA GLU A 23 -2.37 -1.97 5.68
C GLU A 23 -3.12 -2.74 6.78
N GLY A 24 -4.45 -2.74 6.75
CA GLY A 24 -5.27 -3.47 7.71
C GLY A 24 -4.94 -4.97 7.73
N GLU A 25 -4.87 -5.61 6.57
CA GLU A 25 -4.51 -7.03 6.47
C GLU A 25 -3.09 -7.32 6.98
N ALA A 26 -2.12 -6.47 6.63
CA ALA A 26 -0.75 -6.62 7.08
C ALA A 26 -0.63 -6.48 8.62
N LEU A 27 -1.40 -5.57 9.23
CA LEU A 27 -1.43 -5.39 10.68
C LEU A 27 -2.00 -6.64 11.38
N VAL A 28 -3.07 -7.25 10.87
CA VAL A 28 -3.63 -8.50 11.42
C VAL A 28 -2.59 -9.62 11.44
N VAL A 29 -1.76 -9.74 10.39
CA VAL A 29 -0.68 -10.72 10.34
C VAL A 29 0.36 -10.46 11.44
N LEU A 30 0.67 -9.20 11.72
CA LEU A 30 1.66 -8.82 12.74
C LEU A 30 1.13 -8.92 14.17
N GLU A 31 -0.18 -8.84 14.38
CA GLU A 31 -0.83 -9.08 15.68
C GLU A 31 -0.80 -10.55 16.10
N HIS A 32 -0.74 -11.47 15.13
CA HIS A 32 -0.75 -12.92 15.37
C HIS A 32 0.38 -13.66 14.63
N PRO A 33 1.65 -13.29 14.84
CA PRO A 33 2.76 -13.80 14.04
C PRO A 33 2.99 -15.30 14.21
N ASP A 34 2.54 -15.89 15.31
CA ASP A 34 2.55 -17.33 15.61
C ASP A 34 1.57 -18.12 14.73
N ARG A 35 0.53 -17.48 14.20
CA ARG A 35 -0.49 -18.11 13.34
C ARG A 35 -0.11 -18.11 11.86
N TYR A 36 0.91 -17.33 11.47
CA TYR A 36 1.32 -17.16 10.08
C TYR A 36 2.74 -17.68 9.86
N ALA A 37 3.04 -18.04 8.61
CA ALA A 37 4.39 -18.41 8.23
C ALA A 37 5.33 -17.20 8.37
N GLY A 38 6.59 -17.45 8.75
CA GLY A 38 7.58 -16.37 8.90
C GLY A 38 7.77 -15.52 7.64
N MET A 39 7.68 -16.13 6.45
CA MET A 39 7.71 -15.42 5.17
C MET A 39 6.53 -14.43 5.03
N THR A 40 5.34 -14.83 5.46
CA THR A 40 4.12 -13.98 5.43
C THR A 40 4.28 -12.78 6.37
N VAL A 41 4.83 -13.00 7.57
CA VAL A 41 5.13 -11.92 8.52
C VAL A 41 6.16 -10.95 7.93
N SER A 42 7.22 -11.45 7.27
CA SER A 42 8.20 -10.59 6.57
C SER A 42 7.56 -9.81 5.41
N MET A 43 6.66 -10.44 4.64
CA MET A 43 5.92 -9.77 3.58
C MET A 43 5.02 -8.65 4.11
N ALA A 44 4.32 -8.90 5.22
CA ALA A 44 3.48 -7.89 5.86
C ALA A 44 4.30 -6.66 6.32
N ARG A 45 5.49 -6.88 6.90
CA ARG A 45 6.40 -5.76 7.27
C ARG A 45 6.82 -4.94 6.06
N ASN A 46 7.20 -5.61 4.97
CA ASN A 46 7.63 -4.95 3.74
C ASN A 46 6.47 -4.16 3.09
N ALA A 47 5.24 -4.70 3.14
CA ALA A 47 4.06 -4.03 2.63
C ALA A 47 3.78 -2.73 3.38
N LEU A 48 3.82 -2.74 4.72
CA LEU A 48 3.63 -1.54 5.53
C LEU A 48 4.69 -0.46 5.26
N GLU A 49 5.95 -0.85 5.08
CA GLU A 49 7.03 0.10 4.75
C GLU A 49 6.76 0.77 3.39
N MET A 50 6.32 0.00 2.40
CA MET A 50 5.98 0.51 1.08
C MET A 50 4.76 1.45 1.13
N ILE A 51 3.72 1.11 1.88
CA ILE A 51 2.53 1.95 2.07
C ILE A 51 2.92 3.28 2.73
N ALA A 52 3.76 3.24 3.77
CA ALA A 52 4.26 4.45 4.43
C ALA A 52 5.02 5.36 3.46
N ARG A 53 5.85 4.80 2.57
CA ARG A 53 6.56 5.56 1.53
C ARG A 53 5.59 6.17 0.51
N LEU A 54 4.61 5.40 0.04
CA LEU A 54 3.60 5.89 -0.92
C LEU A 54 2.78 7.05 -0.32
N ARG A 55 2.37 6.93 0.94
CA ARG A 55 1.67 8.01 1.65
C ARG A 55 2.56 9.23 1.87
N GLY A 56 3.84 9.05 2.25
CA GLY A 56 4.79 10.15 2.40
C GLY A 56 5.04 10.93 1.10
N LEU A 57 5.14 10.23 -0.03
CA LEU A 57 5.24 10.84 -1.36
C LEU A 57 3.99 11.65 -1.74
N ARG A 58 2.79 11.18 -1.39
CA ARG A 58 1.53 11.93 -1.62
C ARG A 58 1.47 13.23 -0.81
N HIS A 59 1.95 13.22 0.43
CA HIS A 59 1.99 14.43 1.26
C HIS A 59 3.05 15.44 0.78
N GLY A 60 4.18 14.97 0.20
CA GLY A 60 5.20 15.83 -0.40
C GLY A 60 4.80 16.45 -1.75
N GLY A 61 3.97 15.77 -2.54
CA GLY A 61 3.51 16.26 -3.85
C GLY A 61 2.46 17.37 -3.81
N LEU A 62 1.80 17.58 -2.67
CA LEU A 62 0.83 18.66 -2.46
C LEU A 62 1.51 20.02 -2.18
N LEU A 63 2.73 20.01 -1.62
CA LEU A 63 3.49 21.24 -1.34
C LEU A 63 4.20 21.81 -2.58
N ALA A 64 4.38 21.02 -3.64
CA ALA A 64 5.09 21.43 -4.85
C ALA A 64 4.19 22.09 -5.92
N GLN A 65 2.86 22.12 -5.72
CA GLN A 65 1.90 22.71 -6.69
C GLN A 65 1.29 24.04 -6.22
N SER A 66 1.83 24.61 -5.14
CA SER A 66 1.43 25.92 -4.62
C SER A 66 2.63 26.87 -4.61
N THR A 67 3.21 27.17 -5.79
CA THR A 67 4.12 28.31 -5.97
C THR A 67 4.01 28.82 -7.41
#